data_AF-B3S7A3-F1
#
_entry.id   AF-B3S7A3-F1
#
_cell.length_a   1.000
_cell.length_b   1.000
_cell.length_c   1.000
_cell.angle_alpha   90.00
_cell.angle_beta   90.00
_cell.angle_gamma   90.00
#
_symmetry.space_group_name_H-M   'P 1'
#
loop_
_entity.id
_entity.type
_entity.pdbx_description
1 polymer ?
#
loop_
_entity_poly.entity_id
_entity_poly.type
_entity_poly.pdbx_seq_one_letter_code
_entity_poly.pdbx_strand_id
1 'polypeptide(L)'
;MQTQWAIDPLQDDSKRNQCFIIIADNMDGKRLKEFGLKLGLSSIDVEDIVDNSDERFAKCMNLLRTWYSKFAPKVNWNNLLEASHTCKLANIGEKLGTRHRTWGILDIVQYYLRRSNATNVHVD
;
A
#
# COMPACT_ATOMS: atom_id res chain seq x y z
N MET A 1 -18.86 14.56 4.50
CA MET A 1 -18.87 14.24 3.06
C MET A 1 -17.62 13.42 2.77
N GLN A 2 -17.72 12.09 2.62
CA GLN A 2 -16.59 11.24 2.22
C GLN A 2 -16.58 11.16 0.69
N THR A 3 -15.52 11.63 0.05
CA THR A 3 -15.37 11.65 -1.42
C THR A 3 -15.24 10.22 -1.96
N GLN A 4 -16.25 9.83 -2.76
CA GLN A 4 -16.55 8.47 -3.23
C GLN A 4 -15.84 8.07 -4.55
N TRP A 5 -14.60 8.49 -4.82
CA TRP A 5 -13.92 8.09 -6.07
C TRP A 5 -12.41 7.84 -5.94
N ALA A 6 -11.90 7.62 -4.73
CA ALA A 6 -10.55 7.05 -4.62
C ALA A 6 -10.67 5.55 -4.90
N ILE A 7 -10.31 5.12 -6.11
CA ILE A 7 -10.01 3.70 -6.38
C ILE A 7 -9.04 3.26 -5.30
N ASP A 8 -9.39 2.20 -4.58
CA ASP A 8 -8.55 1.67 -3.53
C ASP A 8 -7.15 1.41 -4.13
N PRO A 9 -6.08 2.03 -3.59
CA PRO A 9 -4.73 1.90 -4.14
C PRO A 9 -4.25 0.46 -4.27
N LEU A 10 -4.82 -0.48 -3.52
CA LEU A 10 -4.47 -1.88 -3.58
C LEU A 10 -5.02 -2.60 -4.83
N GLN A 11 -5.97 -2.00 -5.53
CA GLN A 11 -6.52 -2.52 -6.79
C GLN A 11 -5.69 -2.11 -8.01
N ASP A 12 -4.85 -1.10 -7.88
CA ASP A 12 -3.88 -0.70 -8.90
C ASP A 12 -2.53 -1.35 -8.57
N ASP A 13 -2.00 -2.16 -9.49
CA ASP A 13 -0.76 -2.92 -9.28
C ASP A 13 0.44 -2.03 -8.93
N SER A 14 0.55 -0.86 -9.57
CA SER A 14 1.64 0.09 -9.36
C SER A 14 1.51 0.77 -8.00
N LYS A 15 0.30 1.25 -7.66
CA LYS A 15 0.02 1.90 -6.37
C LYS A 15 0.18 0.90 -5.22
N ARG A 16 -0.34 -0.33 -5.36
CA ARG A 16 -0.14 -1.43 -4.39
C ARG A 16 1.33 -1.70 -4.15
N ASN A 17 2.14 -1.86 -5.20
CA ASN A 17 3.56 -2.12 -5.05
C ASN A 17 4.29 -0.97 -4.35
N GLN A 18 3.92 0.28 -4.64
CA GLN A 18 4.46 1.44 -3.92
C GLN A 18 4.07 1.45 -2.44
N CYS A 19 2.84 1.06 -2.08
CA CYS A 19 2.45 0.89 -0.68
C CYS A 19 3.34 -0.13 0.01
N PHE A 20 3.61 -1.26 -0.64
CA PHE A 20 4.44 -2.30 -0.04
C PHE A 20 5.87 -1.86 0.18
N ILE A 21 6.45 -1.13 -0.79
CA ILE A 21 7.80 -0.54 -0.65
C ILE A 21 7.84 0.44 0.52
N ILE A 22 6.87 1.35 0.63
CA ILE A 22 6.81 2.32 1.73
C ILE A 22 6.77 1.61 3.09
N ILE A 23 5.99 0.54 3.20
CA ILE A 23 5.92 -0.25 4.44
C ILE A 23 7.27 -0.93 4.70
N ALA A 24 7.83 -1.62 3.71
CA ALA A 24 9.08 -2.38 3.84
C ALA A 24 10.28 -1.50 4.18
N ASP A 25 10.39 -0.30 3.61
CA ASP A 25 11.45 0.67 3.91
C ASP A 25 11.43 1.17 5.36
N ASN A 26 10.26 1.12 6.01
CA ASN A 26 10.04 1.72 7.33
C ASN A 26 9.74 0.69 8.42
N MET A 27 9.77 -0.60 8.08
CA MET A 27 9.47 -1.70 9.00
C MET A 27 10.75 -2.18 9.70
N ASP A 28 10.68 -2.41 11.01
CA ASP A 28 11.72 -3.14 11.74
C ASP A 28 11.34 -4.63 11.89
N GLY A 29 12.33 -5.51 12.11
CA GLY A 29 12.10 -6.97 12.11
C GLY A 29 11.13 -7.43 13.20
N LYS A 30 11.17 -6.78 14.37
CA LYS A 30 10.28 -7.10 15.50
C LYS A 30 8.82 -6.73 15.19
N ARG A 31 8.60 -5.54 14.64
CA ARG A 31 7.28 -5.05 14.26
C ARG A 31 6.73 -5.78 13.04
N LEU A 32 7.57 -6.32 12.16
CA LEU A 32 7.12 -7.08 11.00
C LEU A 32 6.34 -8.34 11.41
N LYS A 33 6.79 -9.05 12.46
CA LYS A 33 6.07 -10.21 13.02
C LYS A 33 4.67 -9.81 13.53
N GLU A 34 4.62 -8.79 14.39
CA GLU A 34 3.36 -8.27 14.93
C GLU A 34 2.42 -7.79 13.83
N PHE A 35 2.97 -7.12 12.82
CA PHE A 35 2.23 -6.59 11.68
C PHE A 35 1.59 -7.70 10.84
N GLY A 36 2.34 -8.76 10.51
CA GLY A 36 1.78 -9.91 9.79
C GLY A 36 0.65 -10.60 10.54
N LEU A 37 0.79 -10.77 11.85
CA LEU A 37 -0.28 -11.33 12.70
C LEU A 37 -1.54 -10.45 12.70
N LYS A 38 -1.37 -9.12 12.73
CA LYS A 38 -2.50 -8.17 12.65
C LYS A 38 -3.19 -8.17 11.29
N LEU A 39 -2.45 -8.50 10.24
CA LEU A 39 -3.00 -8.75 8.91
C LEU A 39 -3.69 -10.12 8.78
N GLY A 40 -3.72 -10.93 9.83
CA GLY A 40 -4.38 -12.24 9.86
C GLY A 40 -3.53 -13.38 9.31
N LEU A 41 -2.22 -13.17 9.09
CA LEU A 41 -1.30 -14.23 8.71
C LEU A 41 -0.99 -15.14 9.90
N SER A 42 -0.65 -16.41 9.62
CA SER A 42 -0.31 -17.37 10.66
C SER A 42 1.10 -17.14 11.22
N SER A 43 1.40 -17.71 12.38
CA SER A 43 2.74 -17.67 12.99
C SER A 43 3.81 -18.25 12.06
N ILE A 44 3.48 -19.28 11.28
CA ILE A 44 4.36 -19.92 10.30
C ILE A 44 4.72 -18.95 9.17
N ASP A 45 3.75 -18.15 8.71
CA ASP A 45 3.98 -17.15 7.67
C ASP A 45 4.92 -16.01 8.12
N VAL A 46 5.15 -15.86 9.44
CA VAL A 46 5.95 -14.77 10.03
C VAL A 46 7.17 -15.26 10.82
N GLU A 47 7.42 -16.57 10.89
CA GLU A 47 8.42 -17.16 11.79
C GLU A 47 9.85 -16.76 11.41
N ASP A 48 10.12 -16.66 10.11
CA ASP A 48 11.45 -16.56 9.51
C ASP A 48 12.02 -15.13 9.40
N ILE A 49 11.59 -14.20 10.25
CA ILE A 49 12.10 -12.81 10.20
C ILE A 49 13.43 -12.72 10.97
N VAL A 50 14.51 -12.60 10.21
CA VAL A 50 15.90 -12.43 10.69
C VAL A 50 16.20 -10.94 10.77
N ASP A 51 16.98 -10.52 11.78
CA ASP A 51 17.35 -9.11 12.04
C ASP A 51 18.49 -8.60 11.12
N ASN A 52 18.46 -9.03 9.86
CA ASN A 52 19.34 -8.60 8.77
C ASN A 52 18.58 -7.54 7.95
N SER A 53 19.18 -6.38 7.70
CA SER A 53 18.54 -5.26 6.98
C SER A 53 18.12 -5.59 5.54
N ASP A 54 18.94 -6.33 4.80
CA ASP A 54 18.70 -6.65 3.38
C ASP A 54 17.64 -7.74 3.24
N GLU A 55 17.68 -8.74 4.13
CA GLU A 55 16.63 -9.77 4.20
C GLU A 55 15.30 -9.20 4.70
N ARG A 56 15.32 -8.21 5.59
CA ARG A 56 14.11 -7.64 6.18
C ARG A 56 13.20 -7.02 5.13
N PHE A 57 13.76 -6.27 4.18
CA PHE A 57 12.97 -5.68 3.09
C PHE A 57 12.30 -6.77 2.25
N ALA A 58 13.08 -7.76 1.81
CA ALA A 58 12.59 -8.87 0.99
C ALA A 58 11.52 -9.70 1.73
N LYS A 59 11.73 -9.98 3.02
CA LYS A 59 10.78 -10.70 3.88
C LYS A 59 9.50 -9.90 4.09
N CYS A 60 9.59 -8.59 4.30
CA CYS A 60 8.42 -7.72 4.38
C CYS A 60 7.62 -7.71 3.08
N MET A 61 8.30 -7.56 1.94
CA MET A 61 7.66 -7.60 0.61
C MET A 61 6.96 -8.93 0.36
N ASN A 62 7.59 -10.06 0.71
CA ASN A 62 6.98 -11.38 0.56
C ASN A 62 5.78 -11.55 1.48
N LEU A 63 5.86 -11.12 2.74
CA LEU A 63 4.75 -11.16 3.69
C LEU A 63 3.54 -10.37 3.18
N LEU A 64 3.76 -9.15 2.68
CA LEU A 64 2.71 -8.30 2.12
C LEU A 64 2.06 -8.89 0.85
N ARG A 65 2.87 -9.52 -0.02
CA ARG A 65 2.36 -10.26 -1.19
C ARG A 65 1.55 -11.48 -0.78
N THR A 66 2.01 -12.25 0.19
CA THR A 66 1.29 -13.41 0.73
C THR A 66 -0.04 -12.98 1.35
N TRP A 67 -0.05 -11.90 2.14
CA TRP A 67 -1.27 -11.32 2.69
C TRP A 67 -2.26 -10.93 1.59
N TYR A 68 -1.82 -10.14 0.61
CA TYR A 68 -2.69 -9.73 -0.49
C TYR A 68 -3.23 -10.93 -1.27
N SER A 69 -2.39 -11.91 -1.58
CA SER A 69 -2.79 -13.12 -2.31
C SER A 69 -3.76 -14.00 -1.53
N LYS A 70 -3.63 -14.11 -0.19
CA LYS A 70 -4.51 -14.95 0.64
C LYS A 70 -5.89 -14.34 0.85
N PHE A 71 -5.99 -13.01 0.89
CA PHE A 71 -7.21 -12.33 1.31
C PHE A 71 -7.85 -11.47 0.20
N ALA A 72 -7.26 -11.38 -0.99
CA ALA A 72 -7.91 -10.78 -2.15
C ALA A 72 -9.20 -11.53 -2.51
N PRO A 73 -10.28 -10.84 -2.92
CA PRO A 73 -10.37 -9.38 -3.15
C PRO A 73 -10.83 -8.57 -1.92
N LYS A 74 -10.96 -9.18 -0.74
CA LYS A 74 -11.54 -8.54 0.46
C LYS A 74 -10.61 -7.53 1.14
N VAL A 75 -9.31 -7.59 0.83
CA VAL A 75 -8.31 -6.66 1.33
C VAL A 75 -8.50 -5.26 0.75
N ASN A 76 -8.50 -4.28 1.64
CA ASN A 76 -8.62 -2.87 1.30
C ASN A 76 -7.60 -2.02 2.07
N TRP A 77 -7.48 -0.78 1.63
CA TRP A 77 -6.60 0.24 2.22
C TRP A 77 -6.73 0.38 3.75
N ASN A 78 -7.94 0.24 4.28
CA ASN A 78 -8.19 0.40 5.71
C ASN A 78 -7.56 -0.74 6.52
N ASN A 79 -7.49 -1.97 5.98
CA ASN A 79 -6.81 -3.07 6.66
C ASN A 79 -5.32 -2.77 6.90
N LEU A 80 -4.65 -2.16 5.92
CA LEU A 80 -3.24 -1.75 6.04
C LEU A 80 -3.06 -0.61 7.03
N LEU A 81 -3.94 0.40 7.00
CA LEU A 81 -3.89 1.51 7.95
C LEU A 81 -4.13 1.03 9.38
N GLU A 82 -5.14 0.19 9.61
CA GLU A 82 -5.46 -0.34 10.94
C GLU A 82 -4.31 -1.18 11.51
N ALA A 83 -3.73 -2.06 10.69
CA ALA A 83 -2.55 -2.83 11.09
C ALA A 83 -1.36 -1.91 11.41
N SER A 84 -1.14 -0.87 10.61
CA SER A 84 -0.06 0.11 10.83
C SER A 84 -0.25 0.88 12.13
N HIS A 85 -1.47 1.36 12.40
CA HIS A 85 -1.81 2.05 13.64
C HIS A 85 -1.63 1.14 14.86
N THR A 86 -2.13 -0.09 14.79
CA THR A 86 -2.04 -1.06 15.88
C THR A 86 -0.59 -1.42 16.23
N CYS A 87 0.28 -1.50 15.22
CA CYS A 87 1.70 -1.77 15.41
C CYS A 87 2.53 -0.51 15.77
N LYS A 88 1.89 0.62 16.10
CA LYS A 88 2.53 1.90 16.42
C LYS A 88 3.46 2.41 15.31
N LEU A 89 3.14 2.07 14.05
CA LEU A 89 3.85 2.49 12.85
C LEU A 89 3.28 3.82 12.33
N ALA A 90 3.17 4.82 13.20
CA ALA A 90 2.53 6.11 12.87
C ALA A 90 3.18 6.79 11.66
N ASN A 91 4.52 6.68 11.51
CA ASN A 91 5.25 7.20 10.35
C ASN A 91 4.76 6.57 9.04
N ILE A 92 4.40 5.28 9.06
CA ILE A 92 4.01 4.54 7.86
C ILE A 92 2.61 4.97 7.46
N GLY A 93 1.69 5.06 8.43
CA GLY A 93 0.33 5.57 8.20
C GLY A 93 0.32 6.97 7.60
N GLU A 94 1.19 7.88 8.08
CA GLU A 94 1.31 9.24 7.55
C GLU A 94 1.88 9.27 6.13
N LYS A 95 2.94 8.50 5.85
CA LYS A 95 3.54 8.38 4.51
C LYS A 95 2.55 7.79 3.52
N LEU A 96 1.83 6.74 3.91
CA LEU A 96 0.77 6.12 3.12
C LEU A 96 -0.36 7.12 2.83
N GLY A 97 -0.84 7.84 3.84
CA GLY A 97 -1.88 8.86 3.67
C GLY A 97 -1.46 10.02 2.76
N THR A 98 -0.21 10.48 2.87
CA THR A 98 0.35 11.52 1.99
C THR A 98 0.46 11.04 0.54
N ARG A 99 0.91 9.80 0.34
CA ARG A 99 1.00 9.20 -1.00
C ARG A 99 -0.39 9.04 -1.64
N HIS A 100 -1.37 8.57 -0.86
CA HIS A 100 -2.75 8.43 -1.30
C HIS A 100 -3.34 9.75 -1.81
N ARG A 101 -3.16 10.86 -1.07
CA ARG A 101 -3.58 12.20 -1.51
C ARG A 101 -2.89 12.63 -2.79
N THR A 102 -1.59 12.34 -2.92
CA THR A 102 -0.81 12.68 -4.12
C THR A 102 -1.33 11.96 -5.37
N TRP A 103 -1.66 10.67 -5.26
CA TRP A 103 -2.26 9.93 -6.37
C TRP A 103 -3.61 10.50 -6.78
N GLY A 104 -4.46 10.90 -5.83
CA GLY A 104 -5.72 11.58 -6.15
C GLY A 104 -5.52 12.85 -6.98
N ILE A 105 -4.50 13.65 -6.67
CA ILE A 105 -4.15 14.85 -7.44
C ILE A 105 -3.63 14.46 -8.84
N LEU A 106 -2.72 13.48 -8.92
CA LEU A 106 -2.15 13.03 -10.19
C LEU A 106 -3.21 12.43 -11.12
N ASP A 107 -4.14 11.65 -10.60
CA ASP A 107 -5.25 11.06 -11.38
C ASP A 107 -6.14 12.17 -11.97
N ILE A 108 -6.42 13.22 -11.19
CA ILE A 108 -7.16 14.40 -11.66
C ILE A 108 -6.39 15.15 -12.76
N VAL A 109 -5.09 15.42 -12.55
CA VAL A 109 -4.26 16.13 -13.55
C VAL A 109 -4.16 15.33 -14.84
N GLN A 110 -3.92 14.02 -14.76
CA GLN A 110 -3.87 13.13 -15.92
C GLN A 110 -5.21 13.09 -16.66
N TYR A 111 -6.33 13.07 -15.94
CA TYR A 111 -7.67 13.17 -16.54
C TYR A 111 -7.83 14.45 -17.37
N TYR A 112 -7.48 15.62 -16.82
CA TYR A 112 -7.59 16.89 -17.54
C TYR A 112 -6.65 16.98 -18.74
N LEU A 113 -5.40 16.51 -18.63
CA LEU A 113 -4.46 16.46 -19.74
C LEU A 113 -4.97 15.57 -20.88
N ARG A 114 -5.50 14.39 -20.55
CA ARG A 114 -6.08 13.47 -21.54
C ARG A 114 -7.31 14.09 -22.23
N ARG A 115 -8.17 14.78 -21.49
CA ARG A 115 -9.34 15.47 -22.05
C ARG A 115 -8.95 16.62 -22.99
N SER A 116 -7.98 17.44 -22.60
CA SER A 116 -7.49 18.55 -23.43
C SER A 116 -6.82 18.06 -24.72
N ASN A 117 -6.09 16.95 -24.66
CA ASN A 117 -5.50 16.36 -25.85
C ASN A 117 -6.56 15.74 -26.77
N ALA A 118 -7.62 15.14 -26.23
CA ALA A 118 -8.72 14.58 -27.02
C ALA A 118 -9.54 15.65 -27.74
N THR A 119 -9.70 16.85 -27.16
CA THR A 119 -10.40 17.97 -27.81
C THR A 119 -9.58 18.65 -28.90
N ASN A 120 -8.26 18.48 -28.90
CA ASN A 120 -7.37 19.03 -29.95
C ASN A 120 -7.29 18.16 -31.21
N VAL A 121 -7.94 16.98 -31.24
CA VAL A 121 -7.95 16.06 -32.39
C VAL A 121 -9.22 16.22 -33.27
N HIS A 122 -9.97 17.31 -33.11
CA HIS A 122 -11.21 17.57 -33.85
C HIS A 122 -11.28 19.03 -34.35
N VAL A 123 -10.21 19.49 -34.99
CA VAL A 123 -10.25 20.73 -35.79
C VAL A 123 -9.48 20.47 -37.09
N ASP A 124 -10.19 19.91 -38.07
CA ASP A 124 -9.90 20.01 -39.51
C ASP A 124 -11.15 20.62 -40.17
#